data_AF-Q5JF67-F1
#
_entry.id   AF-Q5JF67-F1
#
_cell.length_a   1.000
_cell.length_b   1.000
_cell.length_c   1.000
_cell.angle_alpha   90.00
_cell.angle_beta   90.00
_cell.angle_gamma   90.00
#
_symmetry.space_group_name_H-M   'P 1'
#
loop_
_entity.id
_entity.type
_entity.pdbx_description
1 polymer ?
#
loop_
_entity_poly.entity_id
_entity_poly.type
_entity_poly.pdbx_seq_one_letter_code
_entity_poly.pdbx_strand_id
1 'polypeptide(L)'
;MKAETVMKILPQIEGMRDVDFSQFNPPYPGVIDAFEKSGREGLVEFQKFVEENGLGKEVVRSFLVSLLQYLLIRYRRFNEYAVVKPVVKVFITLKGWLNENGFERDWEKLLASFVGYLVSMMPMIVENEDCETTGAYAVVIAKLAREAMEKFNDEYYDELFKAANGILDELREKCGTDVAMVEKGKGC
;
A
#
# COMPACT_ATOMS: atom_id res chain seq x y z
N MET A 1 5.40 -5.60 18.12
CA MET A 1 5.32 -4.11 18.19
C MET A 1 3.90 -3.71 18.61
N LYS A 2 3.66 -2.49 19.12
CA LYS A 2 2.30 -1.98 19.36
C LYS A 2 1.75 -1.21 18.13
N ALA A 3 0.43 -1.22 17.92
CA ALA A 3 -0.19 -0.48 16.82
C ALA A 3 0.08 1.03 16.94
N GLU A 4 0.13 1.56 18.16
CA GLU A 4 0.42 2.96 18.46
C GLU A 4 1.79 3.39 17.92
N THR A 5 2.79 2.51 17.95
CA THR A 5 4.13 2.78 17.41
C THR A 5 4.06 2.97 15.89
N VAL A 6 3.31 2.14 15.18
CA VAL A 6 3.09 2.28 13.72
C VAL A 6 2.29 3.55 13.43
N MET A 7 1.25 3.81 14.22
CA MET A 7 0.42 5.01 14.11
C MET A 7 1.21 6.30 14.32
N LYS A 8 2.27 6.30 15.15
CA LYS A 8 3.14 7.48 15.25
C LYS A 8 3.90 7.77 13.96
N ILE A 9 4.22 6.75 13.15
CA ILE A 9 4.92 6.96 11.88
C ILE A 9 3.92 7.22 10.75
N LEU A 10 2.76 6.57 10.76
CA LEU A 10 1.73 6.66 9.72
C LEU A 10 0.35 7.02 10.30
N PRO A 11 0.19 8.20 10.95
CA PRO A 11 -1.05 8.57 11.63
C PRO A 11 -2.26 8.67 10.70
N GLN A 12 -2.03 8.96 9.41
CA GLN A 12 -3.06 9.08 8.38
C GLN A 12 -3.69 7.73 7.98
N ILE A 13 -3.11 6.61 8.38
CA ILE A 13 -3.61 5.26 8.09
C ILE A 13 -4.33 4.72 9.33
N GLU A 14 -5.47 5.32 9.69
CA GLU A 14 -6.21 4.99 10.92
C GLU A 14 -6.52 3.50 11.09
N GLY A 15 -6.80 2.79 9.99
CA GLY A 15 -7.07 1.35 10.00
C GLY A 15 -5.90 0.49 10.52
N MET A 16 -4.70 1.05 10.71
CA MET A 16 -3.61 0.34 11.39
C MET A 16 -3.94 0.04 12.86
N ARG A 17 -4.86 0.77 13.50
CA ARG A 17 -5.28 0.49 14.87
C ARG A 17 -5.94 -0.88 15.03
N ASP A 18 -6.58 -1.36 13.96
CA ASP A 18 -7.32 -2.62 13.95
C ASP A 18 -6.42 -3.82 13.56
N VAL A 19 -5.15 -3.57 13.24
CA VAL A 19 -4.20 -4.60 12.84
C VAL A 19 -3.44 -5.10 14.07
N ASP A 20 -3.42 -6.42 14.24
CA ASP A 20 -2.58 -7.06 15.25
C ASP A 20 -1.10 -7.04 14.83
N PHE A 21 -0.28 -6.31 15.58
CA PHE A 21 1.18 -6.18 15.37
C PHE A 21 2.01 -7.01 16.37
N SER A 22 1.40 -7.95 17.10
CA SER A 22 2.08 -8.77 18.10
C SER A 22 3.26 -9.55 17.52
N GLN A 23 3.14 -10.01 16.27
CA GLN A 23 4.18 -10.75 15.55
C GLN A 23 5.04 -9.89 14.62
N PHE A 24 4.78 -8.58 14.57
CA PHE A 24 5.58 -7.67 13.74
C PHE A 24 6.89 -7.34 14.43
N ASN A 25 7.99 -7.74 13.79
CA ASN A 25 9.36 -7.44 14.19
C ASN A 25 10.00 -6.54 13.11
N PRO A 26 10.02 -5.21 13.32
CA PRO A 26 10.49 -4.29 12.31
C PRO A 26 12.02 -4.37 12.16
N PRO A 27 12.57 -3.92 11.02
CA PRO A 27 13.99 -3.58 10.96
C PRO A 27 14.25 -2.36 11.84
N TYR A 28 15.44 -2.30 12.44
CA TYR A 28 15.88 -1.18 13.30
C TYR A 28 14.94 -0.87 14.49
N PRO A 29 14.59 -1.85 15.34
CA PRO A 29 13.66 -1.64 16.45
C PRO A 29 14.10 -0.51 17.40
N GLY A 30 15.40 -0.37 17.66
CA GLY A 30 15.92 0.70 18.52
C GLY A 30 15.68 2.12 18.00
N VAL A 31 15.66 2.30 16.66
CA VAL A 31 15.37 3.62 16.05
C VAL A 31 13.89 3.94 16.18
N ILE A 32 13.04 2.95 15.98
CA ILE A 32 11.58 3.09 16.09
C ILE A 32 11.19 3.39 17.54
N ASP A 33 11.76 2.66 18.49
CA ASP A 33 11.53 2.90 19.92
C ASP A 33 12.00 4.30 20.36
N ALA A 34 13.12 4.78 19.81
CA ALA A 34 13.63 6.12 20.09
C ALA A 34 12.73 7.20 19.47
N PHE A 35 12.24 7.00 18.25
CA PHE A 35 11.26 7.89 17.62
C PHE A 35 9.96 7.94 18.43
N GLU A 36 9.44 6.81 18.88
CA GLU A 36 8.25 6.75 19.72
C GLU A 36 8.41 7.58 21.00
N LYS A 37 9.59 7.54 21.63
CA LYS A 37 9.89 8.31 22.84
C LYS A 37 10.16 9.80 22.58
N SER A 38 10.48 10.18 21.35
CA SER A 38 10.79 11.57 20.98
C SER A 38 9.57 12.51 21.03
N GLY A 39 8.35 11.95 21.03
CA GLY A 39 7.11 12.73 20.95
C GLY A 39 6.77 13.25 19.56
N ARG A 40 7.64 13.03 18.56
CA ARG A 40 7.38 13.38 17.15
C ARG A 40 6.38 12.40 16.52
N GLU A 41 5.73 12.86 15.45
CA GLU A 41 4.70 12.10 14.73
C GLU A 41 4.74 12.38 13.23
N GLY A 42 4.47 11.36 12.41
CA GLY A 42 4.38 11.40 10.96
C GLY A 42 5.64 10.92 10.24
N LEU A 43 5.46 10.44 8.99
CA LEU A 43 6.52 9.85 8.19
C LEU A 43 7.65 10.83 7.88
N VAL A 44 7.31 12.09 7.62
CA VAL A 44 8.28 13.17 7.37
C VAL A 44 9.15 13.41 8.61
N GLU A 45 8.55 13.46 9.79
CA GLU A 45 9.29 13.63 11.04
C GLU A 45 10.10 12.39 11.41
N PHE A 46 9.59 11.20 11.09
CA PHE A 46 10.37 9.96 11.24
C PHE A 46 11.61 9.97 10.35
N GLN A 47 11.49 10.40 9.09
CA GLN A 47 12.64 10.55 8.21
C GLN A 47 13.66 11.56 8.75
N LYS A 48 13.22 12.76 9.15
CA LYS A 48 14.11 13.76 9.76
C LYS A 48 14.81 13.21 10.99
N PHE A 49 14.08 12.49 11.85
CA PHE A 49 14.65 11.85 13.04
C PHE A 49 15.73 10.82 12.67
N VAL A 50 15.49 9.98 11.66
CA VAL A 50 16.49 9.03 11.15
C VAL A 50 17.76 9.76 10.68
N GLU A 51 17.60 10.82 9.88
CA GLU A 51 18.72 11.62 9.34
C GLU A 51 19.50 12.35 10.44
N GLU A 52 18.80 12.95 11.42
CA GLU A 52 19.41 13.62 12.58
C GLU A 52 20.23 12.68 13.46
N ASN A 53 19.91 11.37 13.45
CA ASN A 53 20.68 10.34 14.15
C ASN A 53 21.81 9.74 13.29
N GLY A 54 22.15 10.36 12.15
CA GLY A 54 23.24 9.95 11.28
C GLY A 54 22.94 8.68 10.47
N LEU A 55 21.68 8.28 10.37
CA LEU A 55 21.24 7.13 9.58
C LEU A 55 20.73 7.55 8.20
N GLY A 56 20.83 6.64 7.24
CA GLY A 56 20.34 6.88 5.88
C GLY A 56 18.83 6.67 5.73
N LYS A 57 18.25 7.29 4.69
CA LYS A 57 16.85 7.10 4.25
C LYS A 57 16.47 5.63 4.04
N GLU A 58 17.46 4.78 3.79
CA GLU A 58 17.35 3.33 3.73
C GLU A 58 16.62 2.70 4.93
N VAL A 59 16.78 3.28 6.13
CA VAL A 59 16.07 2.83 7.33
C VAL A 59 14.56 3.03 7.20
N VAL A 60 14.13 4.20 6.69
CA VAL A 60 12.72 4.51 6.43
C VAL A 60 12.17 3.58 5.35
N ARG A 61 12.93 3.40 4.26
CA ARG A 61 12.60 2.45 3.17
C ARG A 61 12.36 1.05 3.74
N SER A 62 13.33 0.52 4.49
CA SER A 62 13.25 -0.82 5.08
C SER A 62 12.06 -0.97 6.01
N PHE A 63 11.77 0.03 6.84
CA PHE A 63 10.60 0.02 7.72
C PHE A 63 9.29 -0.08 6.90
N LEU A 64 9.09 0.80 5.92
CA LEU A 64 7.86 0.83 5.12
C LEU A 64 7.67 -0.47 4.32
N VAL A 65 8.74 -1.00 3.71
CA VAL A 65 8.69 -2.27 2.97
C VAL A 65 8.38 -3.44 3.91
N SER A 66 9.02 -3.49 5.08
CA SER A 66 8.75 -4.54 6.07
C SER A 66 7.31 -4.49 6.59
N LEU A 67 6.78 -3.27 6.82
CA LEU A 67 5.39 -3.08 7.20
C LEU A 67 4.43 -3.58 6.10
N LEU A 68 4.66 -3.21 4.84
CA LEU A 68 3.87 -3.72 3.72
C LEU A 68 3.88 -5.26 3.68
N GLN A 69 5.07 -5.86 3.76
CA GLN A 69 5.22 -7.32 3.72
C GLN A 69 4.47 -7.98 4.88
N TYR A 70 4.54 -7.42 6.08
CA TYR A 70 3.81 -7.92 7.23
C TYR A 70 2.30 -7.93 6.98
N LEU A 71 1.75 -6.81 6.50
CA LEU A 71 0.32 -6.71 6.19
C LEU A 71 -0.11 -7.69 5.08
N LEU A 72 0.71 -7.86 4.04
CA LEU A 72 0.47 -8.85 2.99
C LEU A 72 0.50 -10.29 3.50
N ILE A 73 1.40 -10.61 4.44
CA ILE A 73 1.45 -11.93 5.07
C ILE A 73 0.18 -12.17 5.88
N ARG A 74 -0.29 -11.17 6.64
CA ARG A 74 -1.53 -11.27 7.42
C ARG A 74 -2.72 -11.54 6.50
N TYR A 75 -2.85 -10.77 5.42
CA TYR A 75 -3.87 -11.00 4.39
C TYR A 75 -3.80 -12.42 3.82
N ARG A 76 -2.63 -12.83 3.33
CA ARG A 76 -2.48 -14.13 2.65
C ARG A 76 -2.68 -15.33 3.57
N ARG A 77 -2.25 -15.25 4.84
CA ARG A 77 -2.27 -16.39 5.76
C ARG A 77 -3.56 -16.49 6.56
N PHE A 78 -4.18 -15.35 6.89
CA PHE A 78 -5.33 -15.31 7.79
C PHE A 78 -6.60 -14.77 7.12
N ASN A 79 -6.52 -14.37 5.85
CA ASN A 79 -7.64 -13.77 5.11
C ASN A 79 -8.26 -12.59 5.87
N GLU A 80 -7.41 -11.81 6.53
CA GLU A 80 -7.83 -10.77 7.45
C GLU A 80 -8.23 -9.50 6.70
N TYR A 81 -9.50 -9.10 6.84
CA TYR A 81 -10.00 -7.89 6.19
C TYR A 81 -9.37 -6.60 6.74
N ALA A 82 -9.07 -6.57 8.04
CA ALA A 82 -8.53 -5.39 8.72
C ALA A 82 -7.25 -4.86 8.08
N VAL A 83 -6.46 -5.70 7.40
CA VAL A 83 -5.23 -5.29 6.73
C VAL A 83 -5.42 -4.78 5.30
N VAL A 84 -6.56 -5.03 4.65
CA VAL A 84 -6.76 -4.72 3.22
C VAL A 84 -6.62 -3.22 2.94
N LYS A 85 -7.40 -2.38 3.63
CA LYS A 85 -7.31 -0.92 3.49
C LYS A 85 -5.93 -0.37 3.88
N PRO A 86 -5.31 -0.81 5.00
CA PRO A 86 -3.92 -0.48 5.32
C PRO A 86 -2.90 -0.87 4.25
N VAL A 87 -2.98 -2.06 3.66
CA VAL A 87 -2.07 -2.49 2.59
C VAL A 87 -2.08 -1.49 1.44
N VAL A 88 -3.26 -1.16 0.92
CA VAL A 88 -3.38 -0.25 -0.23
C VAL A 88 -2.80 1.13 0.12
N LYS A 89 -3.15 1.67 1.31
CA LYS A 89 -2.65 2.97 1.77
C LYS A 89 -1.12 2.97 1.96
N VAL A 90 -0.54 1.93 2.54
CA VAL A 90 0.92 1.78 2.67
C VAL A 90 1.59 1.67 1.31
N PHE A 91 0.98 0.94 0.37
CA PHE A 91 1.52 0.78 -0.99
C PHE A 91 1.62 2.11 -1.74
N ILE A 92 0.59 2.95 -1.66
CA ILE A 92 0.61 4.31 -2.23
C ILE A 92 1.62 5.19 -1.51
N THR A 93 1.70 5.09 -0.17
CA THR A 93 2.68 5.83 0.62
C THR A 93 4.10 5.48 0.20
N LEU A 94 4.38 4.18 0.00
CA LEU A 94 5.65 3.69 -0.54
C LEU A 94 5.93 4.26 -1.93
N LYS A 95 4.96 4.24 -2.85
CA LYS A 95 5.12 4.84 -4.19
C LYS A 95 5.58 6.29 -4.11
N GLY A 96 4.85 7.12 -3.36
CA GLY A 96 5.17 8.54 -3.23
C GLY A 96 6.55 8.74 -2.61
N TRP A 97 6.79 8.12 -1.46
CA TRP A 97 8.02 8.28 -0.72
C TRP A 97 9.25 7.78 -1.47
N LEU A 98 9.18 6.63 -2.16
CA LEU A 98 10.30 6.09 -2.93
C LEU A 98 10.67 6.98 -4.11
N ASN A 99 9.67 7.46 -4.86
CA ASN A 99 9.90 8.33 -6.01
C ASN A 99 10.47 9.69 -5.59
N GLU A 100 9.99 10.27 -4.48
CA GLU A 100 10.50 11.54 -3.96
C GLU A 100 11.95 11.45 -3.44
N ASN A 101 12.41 10.24 -3.13
CA ASN A 101 13.72 10.01 -2.51
C ASN A 101 14.72 9.28 -3.43
N GLY A 102 14.44 9.15 -4.73
CA GLY A 102 15.36 8.56 -5.72
C GLY A 102 15.46 7.04 -5.68
N PHE A 103 14.40 6.36 -5.23
CA PHE A 103 14.30 4.90 -5.12
C PHE A 103 13.34 4.29 -6.17
N GLU A 104 13.31 4.85 -7.38
CA GLU A 104 12.38 4.45 -8.44
C GLU A 104 12.51 2.96 -8.82
N ARG A 105 13.75 2.44 -8.84
CA ARG A 105 14.00 1.02 -9.10
C ARG A 105 13.42 0.10 -8.03
N ASP A 106 13.37 0.56 -6.78
CA ASP A 106 12.74 -0.23 -5.72
C ASP A 106 11.23 -0.17 -5.83
N TRP A 107 10.67 0.99 -6.20
CA TRP A 107 9.26 1.09 -6.54
C TRP A 107 8.87 0.10 -7.64
N GLU A 108 9.63 0.03 -8.73
CA GLU A 108 9.37 -0.92 -9.82
C GLU A 108 9.38 -2.37 -9.34
N LYS A 109 10.35 -2.76 -8.49
CA LYS A 109 10.38 -4.11 -7.90
C LYS A 109 9.17 -4.39 -7.02
N LEU A 110 8.75 -3.42 -6.19
CA LEU A 110 7.57 -3.57 -5.34
C LEU A 110 6.30 -3.68 -6.18
N LEU A 111 6.16 -2.85 -7.21
CA LEU A 111 5.04 -2.90 -8.14
C LEU A 111 4.95 -4.27 -8.80
N ALA A 112 6.05 -4.75 -9.39
CA ALA A 112 6.12 -6.08 -10.01
C ALA A 112 5.75 -7.20 -9.02
N SER A 113 6.26 -7.11 -7.79
CA SER A 113 6.10 -8.19 -6.80
C SER A 113 4.72 -8.24 -6.14
N PHE A 114 4.06 -7.10 -5.99
CA PHE A 114 2.93 -6.99 -5.06
C PHE A 114 1.62 -6.49 -5.66
N VAL A 115 1.61 -5.96 -6.89
CA VAL A 115 0.36 -5.48 -7.52
C VAL A 115 -0.71 -6.57 -7.63
N GLY A 116 -0.31 -7.83 -7.86
CA GLY A 116 -1.25 -8.96 -7.90
C GLY A 116 -1.99 -9.19 -6.58
N TYR A 117 -1.35 -8.94 -5.43
CA TYR A 117 -2.04 -9.01 -4.14
C TYR A 117 -3.10 -7.92 -4.01
N LEU A 118 -2.81 -6.70 -4.47
CA LEU A 118 -3.78 -5.61 -4.43
C LEU A 118 -5.01 -5.94 -5.28
N VAL A 119 -4.82 -6.45 -6.51
CA VAL A 119 -5.93 -6.88 -7.37
C VAL A 119 -6.73 -7.98 -6.69
N SER A 120 -6.07 -8.97 -6.08
CA SER A 120 -6.77 -10.06 -5.36
C SER A 120 -7.59 -9.60 -4.16
N MET A 121 -7.28 -8.43 -3.58
CA MET A 121 -8.02 -7.88 -2.43
C MET A 121 -9.32 -7.19 -2.84
N MET A 122 -9.45 -6.78 -4.11
CA MET A 122 -10.60 -6.01 -4.58
C MET A 122 -11.96 -6.68 -4.27
N PRO A 123 -12.16 -8.00 -4.47
CA PRO A 123 -13.41 -8.66 -4.10
C PRO A 123 -13.76 -8.49 -2.62
N MET A 124 -12.76 -8.59 -1.73
CA MET A 124 -12.97 -8.41 -0.29
C MET A 124 -13.39 -6.98 0.06
N ILE A 125 -12.91 -5.97 -0.68
CA ILE A 125 -13.36 -4.58 -0.53
C ILE A 125 -14.82 -4.43 -1.00
N VAL A 126 -15.19 -5.08 -2.11
CA VAL A 126 -16.57 -5.07 -2.65
C VAL A 126 -17.58 -5.68 -1.68
N GLU A 127 -17.16 -6.70 -0.93
CA GLU A 127 -18.02 -7.39 0.03
C GLU A 127 -18.21 -6.62 1.35
N ASN A 128 -17.23 -5.79 1.76
CA ASN A 128 -17.18 -5.23 3.12
C ASN A 128 -17.41 -3.72 3.20
N GLU A 129 -17.38 -3.00 2.08
CA GLU A 129 -17.47 -1.53 2.08
C GLU A 129 -18.65 -1.01 1.25
N ASP A 130 -18.98 0.26 1.45
CA ASP A 130 -19.94 0.98 0.64
C ASP A 130 -19.39 1.28 -0.77
N CYS A 131 -20.29 1.56 -1.71
CA CYS A 131 -19.96 1.82 -3.12
C CYS A 131 -18.93 2.95 -3.33
N GLU A 132 -18.97 4.01 -2.53
CA GLU A 132 -18.05 5.14 -2.66
C GLU A 132 -16.64 4.71 -2.27
N THR A 133 -16.53 4.09 -1.10
CA THR A 133 -15.26 3.55 -0.58
C THR A 133 -14.69 2.50 -1.53
N THR A 134 -15.50 1.51 -1.92
CA THR A 134 -15.07 0.46 -2.85
C THR A 134 -14.61 1.05 -4.19
N GLY A 135 -15.36 2.00 -4.76
CA GLY A 135 -15.00 2.66 -6.01
C GLY A 135 -13.65 3.37 -5.92
N ALA A 136 -13.41 4.13 -4.85
CA ALA A 136 -12.15 4.84 -4.64
C ALA A 136 -10.94 3.88 -4.59
N TYR A 137 -11.05 2.80 -3.80
CA TYR A 137 -9.98 1.80 -3.70
C TYR A 137 -9.78 1.02 -5.00
N ALA A 138 -10.86 0.59 -5.65
CA ALA A 138 -10.79 -0.16 -6.90
C ALA A 138 -10.11 0.64 -8.02
N VAL A 139 -10.43 1.93 -8.16
CA VAL A 139 -9.80 2.82 -9.14
C VAL A 139 -8.30 2.95 -8.89
N VAL A 140 -7.89 3.09 -7.63
CA VAL A 140 -6.48 3.16 -7.27
C VAL A 140 -5.75 1.87 -7.63
N ILE A 141 -6.32 0.71 -7.30
CA ILE A 141 -5.72 -0.59 -7.59
C ILE A 141 -5.62 -0.81 -9.12
N ALA A 142 -6.67 -0.48 -9.87
CA ALA A 142 -6.66 -0.57 -11.33
C ALA A 142 -5.61 0.35 -11.98
N LYS A 143 -5.38 1.56 -11.44
CA LYS A 143 -4.30 2.46 -11.88
C LYS A 143 -2.91 1.84 -11.63
N LEU A 144 -2.72 1.16 -10.50
CA LEU A 144 -1.46 0.46 -10.21
C LEU A 144 -1.27 -0.76 -11.12
N ALA A 145 -2.33 -1.52 -11.40
CA ALA A 145 -2.29 -2.62 -12.36
C ALA A 145 -1.96 -2.14 -13.78
N ARG A 146 -2.53 -0.99 -14.19
CA ARG A 146 -2.18 -0.33 -15.46
C ARG A 146 -0.71 0.06 -15.50
N GLU A 147 -0.21 0.71 -14.46
CA GLU A 147 1.21 1.11 -14.39
C GLU A 147 2.13 -0.11 -14.52
N ALA A 148 1.79 -1.22 -13.87
CA ALA A 148 2.54 -2.47 -13.98
C ALA A 148 2.50 -3.03 -15.41
N MET A 149 1.32 -3.05 -16.04
CA MET A 149 1.14 -3.47 -17.43
C MET A 149 1.99 -2.64 -18.40
N GLU A 150 1.96 -1.31 -18.26
CA GLU A 150 2.73 -0.40 -19.12
C GLU A 150 4.24 -0.54 -18.92
N LYS A 151 4.69 -0.89 -17.70
CA LYS A 151 6.11 -1.02 -17.38
C LYS A 151 6.71 -2.37 -17.73
N PHE A 152 5.99 -3.48 -17.53
CA PHE A 152 6.62 -4.80 -17.47
C PHE A 152 6.46 -5.67 -18.72
N ASN A 153 5.72 -5.24 -19.74
CA ASN A 153 5.56 -5.95 -21.03
C ASN A 153 5.45 -7.48 -20.90
N ASP A 154 4.61 -7.93 -19.97
CA ASP A 154 4.39 -9.34 -19.62
C ASP A 154 2.87 -9.57 -19.50
N GLU A 155 2.40 -10.69 -20.06
CA GLU A 155 0.99 -11.08 -20.14
C GLU A 155 0.33 -11.13 -18.75
N TYR A 156 1.08 -11.53 -17.73
CA TYR A 156 0.59 -11.55 -16.35
C TYR A 156 0.03 -10.18 -15.90
N TYR A 157 0.70 -9.08 -16.24
CA TYR A 157 0.23 -7.76 -15.83
C TYR A 157 -0.94 -7.25 -16.69
N ASP A 158 -1.06 -7.71 -17.93
CA ASP A 158 -2.24 -7.44 -18.76
C ASP A 158 -3.48 -8.14 -18.17
N GLU A 159 -3.34 -9.38 -17.71
CA GLU A 159 -4.40 -10.12 -17.02
C GLU A 159 -4.80 -9.44 -15.70
N LEU A 160 -3.83 -8.98 -14.89
CA LEU A 160 -4.13 -8.25 -13.66
C LEU A 160 -4.90 -6.95 -13.93
N PHE A 161 -4.53 -6.21 -14.97
CA PHE A 161 -5.23 -4.99 -15.35
C PHE A 161 -6.66 -5.28 -15.86
N LYS A 162 -6.84 -6.33 -16.66
CA LYS A 162 -8.17 -6.80 -17.09
C LYS A 162 -9.04 -7.21 -15.90
N ALA A 163 -8.49 -7.97 -14.95
CA ALA A 163 -9.20 -8.39 -13.75
C ALA A 163 -9.64 -7.18 -12.89
N ALA A 164 -8.75 -6.21 -12.69
CA ALA A 164 -9.10 -4.99 -11.96
C ALA A 164 -10.19 -4.17 -12.66
N ASN A 165 -10.14 -4.04 -13.99
CA ASN A 165 -11.20 -3.36 -14.75
C ASN A 165 -12.52 -4.13 -14.75
N GLY A 166 -12.50 -5.47 -14.79
CA GLY A 166 -13.73 -6.26 -14.67
C GLY A 166 -14.48 -5.97 -13.37
N ILE A 167 -13.75 -5.82 -12.26
CA ILE A 167 -14.35 -5.42 -10.99
C ILE A 167 -14.90 -3.99 -11.02
N LEU A 168 -14.24 -3.06 -11.73
CA LEU A 168 -14.77 -1.70 -11.92
C LEU A 168 -16.07 -1.69 -12.74
N ASP A 169 -16.17 -2.54 -13.77
CA ASP A 169 -17.39 -2.72 -14.55
C ASP A 169 -18.54 -3.28 -13.70
N GLU A 170 -18.27 -4.34 -12.92
CA GLU A 170 -19.25 -4.90 -11.97
C GLU A 170 -19.73 -3.85 -10.96
N LEU A 171 -18.81 -3.01 -10.47
CA LEU A 171 -19.15 -1.92 -9.56
C LEU A 171 -19.98 -0.83 -10.24
N ARG A 172 -19.72 -0.50 -11.51
CA ARG A 172 -20.57 0.43 -12.26
C ARG A 172 -22.00 -0.08 -12.40
N GLU A 173 -22.16 -1.37 -12.68
CA GLU A 173 -23.47 -1.99 -12.80
C GLU A 173 -24.21 -2.02 -11.45
N LYS A 174 -23.50 -2.31 -10.36
CA LYS A 174 -24.08 -2.42 -9.01
C LYS A 174 -24.34 -1.07 -8.33
N CYS A 175 -23.44 -0.10 -8.51
CA CYS A 175 -23.38 1.15 -7.74
C CYS A 175 -23.68 2.41 -8.57
N GLY A 176 -23.80 2.30 -9.90
CA GLY A 176 -24.04 3.43 -10.80
C GLY A 176 -22.77 3.92 -11.53
N THR A 177 -22.97 4.80 -12.51
CA THR A 177 -21.94 5.16 -13.52
C THR A 177 -20.78 6.02 -13.03
N ASP A 178 -20.84 6.50 -11.79
CA ASP A 178 -19.85 7.45 -11.24
C ASP A 178 -18.50 6.81 -10.90
N VAL A 179 -18.42 5.47 -10.91
CA VAL A 179 -17.15 4.75 -10.79
C VAL A 179 -16.30 5.02 -12.03
N ALA A 180 -15.08 5.52 -11.88
CA ALA A 180 -14.22 5.84 -13.01
C ALA A 180 -13.57 4.57 -13.61
N MET A 181 -13.58 4.44 -14.94
CA MET A 181 -12.79 3.39 -15.61
C MET A 181 -11.35 3.81 -15.76
N VAL A 182 -10.45 2.82 -15.79
CA VAL A 182 -9.05 3.03 -16.09
C VAL A 182 -8.80 2.54 -17.52
N GLU A 183 -8.67 3.49 -18.45
CA GLU A 183 -8.39 3.18 -19.86
C GLU A 183 -6.94 2.75 -20.06
N LYS A 184 -6.61 2.02 -21.14
CA LYS A 184 -5.21 1.89 -21.59
C LYS A 184 -4.77 3.22 -22.21
N GLY A 185 -3.52 3.62 -21.98
CA GLY A 185 -2.96 4.76 -22.70
C GLY A 185 -2.98 4.48 -24.21
N LYS A 186 -3.43 5.43 -25.02
CA LYS A 186 -3.15 5.39 -26.46
C LYS A 186 -1.63 5.56 -26.59
N GLY A 187 -0.93 4.47 -26.89
CA GLY A 187 0.51 4.52 -27.14
C GLY A 187 0.83 5.62 -28.15
N CYS A 188 1.83 6.43 -27.83
CA CYS A 188 2.47 7.29 -28.82
C CYS A 188 3.24 6.45 -29.83
#